data_AF-A0AAV6DE86-F1
#
_entry.id   AF-A0AAV6DE86-F1
#
_cell.length_a   1.000
_cell.length_b   1.000
_cell.length_c   1.000
_cell.angle_alpha   90.00
_cell.angle_beta   90.00
_cell.angle_gamma   90.00
#
_symmetry.space_group_name_H-M   'P 1'
#
loop_
_entity.id
_entity.type
_entity.pdbx_description
1 polymer ?
#
loop_
_entity_poly.entity_id
_entity_poly.type
_entity_poly.pdbx_seq_one_letter_code
_entity_poly.pdbx_strand_id
1 'polypeptide(L)'
;MSQREEALRRTEKEILAEKAATLGRAGERLEAALALAARLRLAVESARDGAAREIALAEYREARARALDARRTLIIQREAIGLRNHRILDQQFPEPPRLG
;
A
#
# COMPACT_ATOMS: atom_id res chain seq x y z
N MET A 1 -41.08 10.77 2.44
CA MET A 1 -39.69 11.23 2.30
C MET A 1 -39.64 12.29 1.22
N SER A 2 -38.89 13.36 1.44
CA SER A 2 -38.75 14.47 0.50
C SER A 2 -37.78 14.10 -0.64
N GLN A 3 -37.99 14.61 -1.86
CA GLN A 3 -37.04 14.48 -2.98
C GLN A 3 -35.62 14.92 -2.59
N ARG A 4 -35.51 15.90 -1.66
CA ARG A 4 -34.23 16.38 -1.13
C ARG A 4 -33.52 15.34 -0.25
N GLU A 5 -34.27 14.58 0.54
CA GLU A 5 -33.72 13.50 1.38
C GLU A 5 -33.25 12.32 0.54
N GLU A 6 -33.95 12.03 -0.55
CA GLU A 6 -33.60 10.95 -1.47
C GLU A 6 -32.35 11.29 -2.30
N ALA A 7 -32.25 12.54 -2.78
CA ALA A 7 -31.05 13.05 -3.43
C ALA A 7 -29.84 13.03 -2.47
N LEU A 8 -30.01 13.47 -1.22
CA LEU A 8 -28.94 13.46 -0.22
C LEU A 8 -28.42 12.04 0.04
N ARG A 9 -29.32 11.07 0.27
CA ARG A 9 -28.92 9.68 0.50
C ARG A 9 -28.21 9.06 -0.69
N ARG A 10 -28.61 9.41 -1.92
CA ARG A 10 -27.93 8.95 -3.14
C ARG A 10 -26.49 9.48 -3.18
N THR A 11 -26.31 10.78 -2.96
CA THR A 11 -24.99 11.39 -2.93
C THR A 11 -24.10 10.80 -1.82
N GLU A 12 -24.64 10.56 -0.63
CA GLU A 12 -23.91 9.91 0.46
C GLU A 12 -23.44 8.49 0.08
N LYS A 13 -24.30 7.70 -0.57
CA LYS A 13 -23.93 6.37 -1.07
C LYS A 13 -22.84 6.42 -2.13
N GLU A 14 -22.92 7.35 -3.07
CA GLU A 14 -21.90 7.54 -4.12
C GLU A 14 -20.55 7.93 -3.50
N ILE A 15 -20.55 8.84 -2.51
CA ILE A 15 -19.33 9.23 -1.77
C ILE A 15 -18.73 8.04 -1.01
N LEU A 16 -19.56 7.24 -0.34
CA LEU A 16 -19.10 6.05 0.38
C LEU A 16 -18.50 5.00 -0.58
N ALA A 17 -19.13 4.78 -1.73
CA ALA A 17 -18.63 3.86 -2.75
C ALA A 17 -17.26 4.30 -3.29
N GLU A 18 -17.08 5.59 -3.60
CA GLU A 18 -15.80 6.09 -4.10
C GLU A 18 -14.69 6.00 -3.03
N LYS A 19 -15.02 6.30 -1.77
CA LYS A 19 -14.08 6.13 -0.64
C LYS A 19 -13.66 4.67 -0.50
N ALA A 20 -14.59 3.73 -0.57
CA ALA A 20 -14.30 2.30 -0.50
C ALA A 20 -13.42 1.84 -1.69
N ALA A 21 -13.74 2.28 -2.91
CA ALA A 21 -12.96 1.95 -4.10
C ALA A 21 -11.53 2.52 -4.03
N THR A 22 -11.38 3.76 -3.58
CA THR A 22 -10.06 4.40 -3.39
C THR A 22 -9.22 3.67 -2.34
N LEU A 23 -9.85 3.28 -1.23
CA LEU A 23 -9.17 2.50 -0.19
C LEU A 23 -8.74 1.12 -0.70
N GLY A 24 -9.61 0.44 -1.45
CA GLY A 24 -9.30 -0.86 -2.07
C GLY A 24 -8.09 -0.76 -3.01
N ARG A 25 -8.10 0.19 -3.94
CA ARG A 25 -6.97 0.44 -4.86
C ARG A 25 -5.66 0.76 -4.14
N ALA A 26 -5.73 1.47 -3.01
CA ALA A 26 -4.55 1.76 -2.19
C ALA A 26 -3.99 0.49 -1.52
N GLY A 27 -4.87 -0.42 -1.07
CA GLY A 27 -4.49 -1.74 -0.55
C GLY A 27 -3.81 -2.61 -1.61
N GLU A 28 -4.45 -2.78 -2.78
CA GLU A 28 -3.89 -3.56 -3.90
C GLU A 28 -2.51 -3.06 -4.32
N ARG A 29 -2.33 -1.73 -4.35
CA ARG A 29 -1.03 -1.12 -4.67
C ARG A 29 0.05 -1.45 -3.63
N LEU A 30 -0.31 -1.45 -2.35
CA LEU A 30 0.60 -1.84 -1.28
C LEU A 30 0.99 -3.32 -1.39
N GLU A 31 0.02 -4.20 -1.61
CA GLU A 31 0.25 -5.63 -1.79
C GLU A 31 1.21 -5.91 -2.97
N ALA A 32 0.96 -5.28 -4.12
CA ALA A 32 1.83 -5.42 -5.29
C ALA A 32 3.26 -4.93 -5.02
N ALA A 33 3.41 -3.79 -4.33
CA ALA A 33 4.72 -3.24 -3.99
C ALA A 33 5.49 -4.13 -3.00
N LEU A 34 4.80 -4.70 -1.99
CA LEU A 34 5.38 -5.64 -1.03
C LEU A 34 5.80 -6.95 -1.70
N ALA A 35 4.96 -7.50 -2.58
CA ALA A 35 5.28 -8.70 -3.33
C ALA A 35 6.53 -8.50 -4.21
N LEU A 36 6.66 -7.34 -4.87
CA LEU A 36 7.84 -6.99 -5.63
C LEU A 36 9.09 -6.88 -4.74
N ALA A 37 9.00 -6.19 -3.61
CA ALA A 37 10.11 -6.04 -2.67
C ALA A 37 10.56 -7.42 -2.13
N ALA A 38 9.62 -8.31 -1.79
CA ALA A 38 9.93 -9.67 -1.34
C ALA A 38 10.65 -10.48 -2.44
N ARG A 39 10.18 -10.41 -3.68
CA ARG A 39 10.82 -11.09 -4.82
C ARG A 39 12.25 -10.59 -5.05
N LEU A 40 12.46 -9.28 -5.01
CA LEU A 40 13.79 -8.68 -5.23
C LEU A 40 14.74 -8.95 -4.06
N ARG A 41 14.23 -9.02 -2.82
CA ARG A 41 15.01 -9.45 -1.67
C ARG A 41 15.58 -10.86 -1.89
N LEU A 42 14.77 -11.81 -2.36
CA LEU A 42 15.24 -13.16 -2.68
C LEU A 42 16.29 -13.15 -3.80
N ALA A 43 16.19 -12.21 -4.76
CA ALA A 43 17.20 -12.04 -5.79
C ALA A 43 18.54 -11.53 -5.22
N VAL A 44 18.51 -10.57 -4.29
CA VAL A 44 19.70 -10.12 -3.55
C VAL A 44 20.33 -11.26 -2.77
N GLU A 45 19.53 -12.06 -2.08
CA GLU A 45 19.97 -13.19 -1.26
C GLU A 45 20.55 -14.36 -2.09
N SER A 46 20.10 -14.51 -3.34
CA SER A 46 20.54 -15.61 -4.23
C SER A 46 21.64 -15.23 -5.23
N ALA A 47 22.02 -13.95 -5.31
CA ALA A 47 23.10 -13.48 -6.16
C ALA A 47 24.45 -14.08 -5.73
N ARG A 48 25.20 -14.62 -6.70
CA ARG A 48 26.48 -15.33 -6.44
C ARG A 48 27.72 -14.47 -6.68
N ASP A 49 27.57 -13.37 -7.40
CA ASP A 49 28.63 -12.41 -7.67
C ASP A 49 28.22 -11.00 -7.23
N GLY A 50 29.22 -10.16 -6.96
CA GLY A 50 29.01 -8.82 -6.41
C GLY A 50 28.25 -7.89 -7.35
N ALA A 51 28.45 -7.99 -8.67
CA ALA A 51 27.79 -7.10 -9.62
C ALA A 51 26.29 -7.40 -9.71
N ALA A 52 25.92 -8.68 -9.81
CA ALA A 52 24.52 -9.10 -9.79
C ALA A 52 23.83 -8.73 -8.47
N ARG A 53 24.55 -8.87 -7.34
CA ARG A 53 24.04 -8.48 -6.02
C ARG A 53 23.76 -6.98 -5.94
N GLU A 54 24.67 -6.14 -6.42
CA GLU A 54 24.48 -4.68 -6.41
C GLU A 54 23.31 -4.22 -7.29
N ILE A 55 23.13 -4.83 -8.47
CA ILE A 55 21.97 -4.53 -9.33
C ILE A 55 20.67 -4.90 -8.62
N ALA A 56 20.58 -6.13 -8.09
CA ALA A 56 19.40 -6.58 -7.36
C ALA A 56 19.11 -5.72 -6.11
N LEU A 57 20.17 -5.23 -5.45
CA LEU A 57 20.06 -4.38 -4.27
C LEU A 57 19.52 -2.98 -4.63
N ALA A 58 19.96 -2.41 -5.75
CA ALA A 58 19.42 -1.15 -6.25
C ALA A 58 17.92 -1.29 -6.57
N GLU A 59 17.54 -2.34 -7.30
CA GLU A 59 16.12 -2.62 -7.61
C GLU A 59 15.30 -2.84 -6.33
N TYR A 60 15.85 -3.56 -5.36
CA TYR A 60 15.21 -3.77 -4.06
C TYR A 60 14.99 -2.45 -3.32
N ARG A 61 15.99 -1.56 -3.28
CA ARG A 61 15.89 -0.26 -2.60
C ARG A 61 14.74 0.57 -3.19
N GLU A 62 14.59 0.58 -4.52
CA GLU A 62 13.47 1.26 -5.17
C GLU A 62 12.12 0.61 -4.84
N ALA A 63 12.03 -0.72 -4.91
CA ALA A 63 10.79 -1.43 -4.60
C ALA A 63 10.38 -1.23 -3.13
N ARG A 64 11.34 -1.21 -2.22
CA ARG A 64 11.13 -0.87 -0.81
C ARG A 64 10.60 0.56 -0.66
N ALA A 65 11.17 1.54 -1.36
CA ALA A 65 10.68 2.91 -1.32
C ALA A 65 9.23 3.01 -1.81
N ARG A 66 8.89 2.32 -2.91
CA ARG A 66 7.51 2.23 -3.42
C ARG A 66 6.54 1.58 -2.41
N ALA A 67 6.97 0.52 -1.73
CA ALA A 67 6.15 -0.12 -0.69
C ALA A 67 5.87 0.82 0.49
N LEU A 68 6.88 1.58 0.94
CA LEU A 68 6.71 2.56 2.02
C LEU A 68 5.77 3.71 1.62
N ASP A 69 5.86 4.19 0.38
CA ASP A 69 4.98 5.24 -0.13
C ASP A 69 3.53 4.76 -0.28
N ALA A 70 3.32 3.55 -0.82
CA ALA A 70 2.01 2.92 -0.90
C ALA A 70 1.40 2.71 0.49
N ARG A 71 2.22 2.31 1.47
CA ARG A 71 1.81 2.13 2.87
C ARG A 71 1.36 3.46 3.50
N ARG A 72 2.12 4.53 3.28
CA ARG A 72 1.77 5.89 3.73
C ARG A 72 0.46 6.37 3.10
N THR A 73 0.28 6.12 1.80
CA THR A 73 -0.96 6.44 1.09
C THR A 73 -2.15 5.72 1.71
N LEU A 74 -2.04 4.42 1.98
CA LEU A 74 -3.10 3.64 2.61
C LEU A 74 -3.46 4.16 4.00
N ILE A 75 -2.47 4.55 4.81
CA ILE A 75 -2.69 5.19 6.11
C ILE A 75 -3.51 6.47 5.96
N ILE A 76 -3.13 7.36 5.05
CA ILE A 76 -3.85 8.63 4.82
C ILE A 76 -5.31 8.37 4.41
N GLN A 77 -5.55 7.41 3.50
CA GLN A 77 -6.91 7.07 3.07
C GLN A 77 -7.77 6.49 4.21
N ARG A 78 -7.15 5.71 5.11
CA ARG A 78 -7.84 5.20 6.31
C ARG A 78 -8.19 6.30 7.30
N GLU A 79 -7.27 7.23 7.54
CA GLU A 79 -7.52 8.38 8.42
C GLU A 79 -8.66 9.26 7.89
N ALA A 80 -8.74 9.46 6.56
CA ALA A 80 -9.81 10.22 5.90
C ALA A 80 -11.21 9.62 6.08
N ILE A 81 -11.31 8.35 6.49
CA ILE A 81 -12.57 7.67 6.82
C ILE A 81 -12.70 7.32 8.31
N GLY A 82 -11.81 7.87 9.15
CA GLY A 82 -11.88 7.74 10.61
C GLY A 82 -11.11 6.57 11.22
N LEU A 83 -10.40 5.77 10.43
CA LEU A 83 -9.65 4.59 10.88
C LEU A 83 -8.20 4.94 11.28
N ARG A 84 -8.03 5.60 12.44
CA ARG A 84 -6.73 6.12 12.93
C ARG A 84 -5.83 5.10 13.67
N ASN A 85 -6.33 3.90 13.96
CA ASN A 85 -5.52 2.84 14.56
C ASN A 85 -4.83 2.02 13.48
N HIS A 86 -3.50 2.10 13.42
CA HIS A 86 -2.68 1.47 12.39
C HIS A 86 -2.01 0.16 12.85
N ARG A 87 -2.26 -0.30 14.09
CA ARG A 87 -1.66 -1.56 14.60
C ARG A 87 -1.92 -2.75 13.68
N ILE A 88 -3.13 -2.82 13.10
CA ILE A 88 -3.49 -3.89 12.18
C ILE A 88 -2.76 -3.80 10.84
N LEU A 89 -2.43 -2.58 10.39
CA LEU A 89 -1.60 -2.34 9.20
C LEU A 89 -0.17 -2.79 9.45
N ASP A 90 0.41 -2.48 10.61
CA ASP A 90 1.76 -2.94 10.97
C ASP A 90 1.85 -4.47 10.99
N GLN A 91 0.78 -5.14 11.46
CA GLN A 91 0.72 -6.60 11.55
C GLN A 91 0.50 -7.28 10.19
N GLN A 92 -0.40 -6.75 9.36
CA GLN A 92 -0.74 -7.35 8.06
C GLN A 92 0.26 -6.97 6.96
N PHE A 93 0.81 -5.76 7.03
CA PHE A 93 1.68 -5.17 6.01
C PHE A 93 2.95 -4.62 6.65
N PRO A 94 3.84 -5.50 7.16
CA PRO A 94 5.09 -5.08 7.78
C PRO A 94 5.99 -4.38 6.77
N GLU A 95 6.79 -3.42 7.25
CA GLU A 95 7.75 -2.74 6.39
C GLU A 95 8.82 -3.70 5.89
N PRO A 96 9.19 -3.67 4.59
CA PRO A 96 10.32 -4.45 4.10
C PRO A 96 11.62 -4.06 4.83
N PRO A 97 12.48 -5.03 5.20
CA PRO A 97 13.71 -4.75 5.93
C PRO A 97 14.67 -3.88 5.12
N ARG A 98 15.59 -3.18 5.76
CA ARG A 98 16.70 -2.55 5.04
C ARG A 98 17.74 -3.62 4.73
N LEU A 99 18.22 -3.67 3.49
CA LEU A 99 19.33 -4.52 3.08
C LEU A 99 20.57 -3.65 2.87
N GLY A 100 21.72 -4.16 3.34
CA GLY A 100 23.04 -3.52 3.25
C GLY A 100 23.58 -3.54 1.83
#